data_AF-A0A937X9G3-F1
#
_entry.id   AF-A0A937X9G3-F1
#
_cell.length_a   1.000
_cell.length_b   1.000
_cell.length_c   1.000
_cell.angle_alpha   90.00
_cell.angle_beta   90.00
_cell.angle_gamma   90.00
#
_symmetry.space_group_name_H-M   'P 1'
#
loop_
_entity.id
_entity.type
_entity.pdbx_description
1 polymer ?
#
loop_
_entity_poly.entity_id
_entity_poly.type
_entity_poly.pdbx_seq_one_letter_code
_entity_poly.pdbx_strand_id
1 'polypeptide(L)'
;MTRRPYLAVAGAVAALAAIGFSAPPGALLPALLFWVAVGQGAVALAAAGDLTRARWIAPLRGALLAVHPLLLVFPFAFLVFARGLSVYAWAQQPSGWLSPGFFVARNAALLLAVWFLALLYARSVAGDTPRRSFLAGLYALVFVFSQTIIAFDWVMSLEYPWVSTLFGGYFFVEALYAGVAVAALTAARQTRRGRGGDRAALLDAATLLFGFSLLWAGQFFAQYLVIWYGNLPHEVDFLLRRLGEAPLRRMATLVLAGLFFIPFVLLLSRSAKASPAVVAAMALVVLAGILAERLLFLIPVLALPAPAAALAFLALGAAFAGVWRGSA
;
A
#
# COMPACT_ATOMS: atom_id res chain seq x y z
N MET A 1 -4.23 25.17 13.77
CA MET A 1 -4.47 23.93 12.98
C MET A 1 -5.02 24.31 11.61
N THR A 2 -4.25 24.16 10.55
CA THR A 2 -4.68 24.47 9.18
C THR A 2 -5.77 23.50 8.72
N ARG A 3 -6.96 23.98 8.34
CA ARG A 3 -8.12 23.16 7.86
C ARG A 3 -7.86 22.37 6.56
N ARG A 4 -6.70 22.58 5.93
CA ARG A 4 -6.33 22.04 4.61
C ARG A 4 -6.38 20.50 4.45
N PRO A 5 -5.92 19.66 5.39
CA PRO A 5 -5.93 18.21 5.18
C PRO A 5 -7.35 17.63 5.22
N TYR A 6 -8.24 18.19 6.04
CA TYR A 6 -9.64 17.75 6.12
C TYR A 6 -10.45 18.15 4.89
N LEU A 7 -10.10 19.26 4.22
CA LEU A 7 -10.68 19.62 2.93
C LEU A 7 -10.26 18.63 1.83
N ALA A 8 -9.00 18.20 1.82
CA ALA A 8 -8.53 17.17 0.90
C ALA A 8 -9.24 15.82 1.14
N VAL A 9 -9.47 15.45 2.40
CA VAL A 9 -10.25 14.27 2.79
C VAL A 9 -11.69 14.37 2.28
N ALA A 10 -12.38 15.49 2.55
CA ALA A 10 -13.76 15.69 2.11
C ALA A 10 -13.88 15.64 0.56
N GLY A 11 -12.96 16.28 -0.15
CA GLY A 11 -12.92 16.25 -1.61
C GLY A 11 -12.69 14.84 -2.16
N ALA A 12 -11.78 14.06 -1.56
CA ALA A 12 -11.53 12.68 -1.95
C ALA A 12 -12.75 11.78 -1.71
N VAL A 13 -13.41 11.90 -0.55
CA VAL A 13 -14.64 11.15 -0.25
C VAL A 13 -15.75 11.48 -1.26
N ALA A 14 -15.97 12.76 -1.55
CA ALA A 14 -16.97 13.18 -2.52
C ALA A 14 -16.68 12.64 -3.93
N ALA A 15 -15.42 12.71 -4.38
CA ALA A 15 -15.01 12.18 -5.68
C ALA A 15 -15.19 10.66 -5.77
N LEU A 16 -14.76 9.91 -4.74
CA LEU A 16 -14.88 8.45 -4.72
C LEU A 16 -16.32 7.98 -4.60
N ALA A 17 -17.16 8.71 -3.86
CA ALA A 17 -18.60 8.46 -3.85
C ALA A 17 -19.18 8.66 -5.25
N ALA A 18 -18.96 9.82 -5.88
CA ALA A 18 -19.47 10.10 -7.22
C ALA A 18 -19.05 9.04 -8.25
N ILE A 19 -17.77 8.61 -8.21
CA ILE A 19 -17.26 7.55 -9.09
C ILE A 19 -17.89 6.21 -8.74
N GLY A 20 -17.91 5.81 -7.48
CA GLY A 20 -18.42 4.49 -7.08
C GLY A 20 -19.93 4.31 -7.23
N PHE A 21 -20.71 5.40 -7.21
CA PHE A 21 -22.14 5.36 -7.50
C PHE A 21 -22.46 5.32 -9.00
N SER A 22 -21.54 5.76 -9.86
CA SER A 22 -21.75 5.82 -11.31
C SER A 22 -21.01 4.72 -12.09
N ALA A 23 -19.92 4.19 -11.54
CA ALA A 23 -19.07 3.21 -12.19
C ALA A 23 -19.52 1.76 -11.90
N PRO A 24 -19.15 0.80 -12.78
CA PRO A 24 -19.38 -0.61 -12.53
C PRO A 24 -18.73 -1.10 -11.22
N PRO A 25 -19.31 -2.14 -10.58
CA PRO A 25 -18.71 -2.82 -9.43
C PRO A 25 -17.23 -3.16 -9.66
N GLY A 26 -16.39 -2.94 -8.63
CA GLY A 26 -14.94 -3.20 -8.70
C GLY A 26 -14.08 -2.04 -9.20
N ALA A 27 -14.66 -0.95 -9.73
CA ALA A 27 -13.90 0.21 -10.24
C ALA A 27 -12.94 0.84 -9.23
N LEU A 28 -13.34 0.89 -7.95
CA LEU A 28 -12.55 1.52 -6.89
C LEU A 28 -11.40 0.63 -6.40
N LEU A 29 -11.47 -0.68 -6.64
CA LEU A 29 -10.61 -1.65 -5.98
C LEU A 29 -9.11 -1.45 -6.26
N PRO A 30 -8.65 -1.19 -7.51
CA PRO A 30 -7.23 -0.94 -7.77
C PRO A 30 -6.69 0.28 -7.00
N ALA A 31 -7.48 1.36 -6.97
CA ALA A 31 -7.11 2.59 -6.27
C ALA A 31 -7.07 2.38 -4.76
N LEU A 32 -8.03 1.65 -4.20
CA LEU A 32 -8.07 1.34 -2.77
C LEU A 32 -6.90 0.44 -2.37
N LEU A 33 -6.62 -0.65 -3.09
CA LEU A 33 -5.49 -1.55 -2.79
C LEU A 33 -4.15 -0.80 -2.78
N PHE A 34 -3.94 0.08 -3.74
CA PHE A 34 -2.71 0.86 -3.82
C PHE A 34 -2.62 1.91 -2.71
N TRP A 35 -3.62 2.80 -2.59
CA TRP A 35 -3.52 3.94 -1.67
C TRP A 35 -3.65 3.54 -0.20
N VAL A 36 -4.38 2.47 0.12
CA VAL A 36 -4.39 1.91 1.48
C VAL A 36 -3.00 1.40 1.85
N ALA A 37 -2.32 0.68 0.97
CA ALA A 37 -0.96 0.20 1.19
C ALA A 37 0.03 1.36 1.40
N VAL A 38 -0.01 2.39 0.53
CA VAL A 38 0.86 3.58 0.64
C VAL A 38 0.59 4.36 1.93
N GLY A 39 -0.68 4.62 2.24
CA GLY A 39 -1.07 5.42 3.40
C GLY A 39 -0.76 4.74 4.72
N GLN A 40 -1.19 3.49 4.88
CA GLN A 40 -0.93 2.73 6.10
C GLN A 40 0.56 2.39 6.24
N GLY A 41 1.22 2.05 5.13
CA GLY A 41 2.65 1.77 5.07
C GLY A 41 3.54 2.93 5.53
N ALA A 42 3.20 4.16 5.16
CA ALA A 42 3.94 5.35 5.59
C ALA A 42 3.88 5.55 7.12
N VAL A 43 2.70 5.38 7.73
CA VAL A 43 2.52 5.46 9.19
C VAL A 43 3.19 4.26 9.87
N ALA A 44 3.12 3.06 9.28
CA ALA A 44 3.75 1.85 9.81
C ALA A 44 5.27 1.98 9.84
N LEU A 45 5.87 2.58 8.81
CA LEU A 45 7.31 2.85 8.79
C LEU A 45 7.71 3.83 9.89
N ALA A 46 6.93 4.89 10.11
CA ALA A 46 7.15 5.82 11.22
C ALA A 46 7.10 5.10 12.57
N ALA A 47 6.11 4.22 12.75
CA ALA A 47 5.99 3.40 13.96
C ALA A 47 7.18 2.45 14.15
N ALA A 48 7.60 1.75 13.09
CA ALA A 48 8.76 0.86 13.11
C ALA A 48 10.05 1.60 13.50
N GLY A 49 10.24 2.81 12.99
CA GLY A 49 11.38 3.65 13.36
C GLY A 49 11.35 4.11 14.82
N ASP A 50 10.18 4.30 15.41
CA ASP A 50 10.05 4.62 16.84
C ASP A 50 10.35 3.42 17.74
N LEU A 51 9.86 2.24 17.36
CA LEU A 51 10.11 0.98 18.08
C LEU A 51 11.60 0.62 18.07
N THR A 52 12.28 0.84 16.94
CA THR A 52 13.72 0.56 16.77
C THR A 52 14.62 1.73 17.20
N ARG A 53 14.04 2.85 17.65
CA ARG A 53 14.76 4.10 17.98
C ARG A 53 15.68 4.58 16.84
N ALA A 54 15.26 4.38 15.60
CA ALA A 54 16.00 4.76 14.41
C ALA A 54 16.14 6.29 14.32
N ARG A 55 17.38 6.80 14.32
CA ARG A 55 17.65 8.25 14.27
C ARG A 55 17.30 8.86 12.92
N TRP A 56 17.54 8.14 11.83
CA TRP A 56 17.34 8.61 10.46
C TRP A 56 15.87 8.91 10.11
N ILE A 57 14.92 8.30 10.81
CA ILE A 57 13.49 8.51 10.56
C ILE A 57 12.98 9.82 11.18
N ALA A 58 13.65 10.34 12.21
CA ALA A 58 13.20 11.52 12.94
C ALA A 58 12.90 12.72 12.04
N PRO A 59 13.75 13.12 11.07
CA PRO A 59 13.46 14.22 10.15
C PRO A 59 12.33 13.92 9.14
N LEU A 60 11.99 12.65 8.93
CA LEU A 60 10.96 12.21 7.98
C LEU A 60 9.61 11.95 8.66
N ARG A 61 9.61 11.69 9.98
CA ARG A 61 8.44 11.24 10.75
C ARG A 61 7.24 12.16 10.59
N GLY A 62 7.45 13.48 10.65
CA GLY A 62 6.36 14.45 10.51
C GLY A 62 5.64 14.33 9.17
N ALA A 63 6.37 14.13 8.07
CA ALA A 63 5.80 13.97 6.74
C ALA A 63 5.16 12.58 6.53
N LEU A 64 5.75 11.53 7.11
CA LEU A 64 5.18 10.18 7.09
C LEU A 64 3.86 10.12 7.86
N LEU A 65 3.76 10.77 9.01
CA LEU A 65 2.54 10.82 9.80
C LEU A 65 1.51 11.82 9.27
N ALA A 66 1.91 12.79 8.44
CA ALA A 66 0.98 13.78 7.89
C ALA A 66 -0.19 13.14 7.11
N VAL A 67 0.00 11.94 6.56
CA VAL A 67 -1.00 11.22 5.77
C VAL A 67 -2.12 10.61 6.60
N HIS A 68 -2.01 10.56 7.94
CA HIS A 68 -3.01 9.93 8.81
C HIS A 68 -4.47 10.40 8.60
N PRO A 69 -4.78 11.67 8.28
CA PRO A 69 -6.17 12.08 8.04
C PRO A 69 -6.74 11.44 6.76
N LEU A 70 -5.90 11.15 5.77
CA LEU A 70 -6.30 10.49 4.53
C LEU A 70 -6.78 9.05 4.77
N LEU A 71 -6.28 8.39 5.83
CA LEU A 71 -6.73 7.03 6.16
C LEU A 71 -8.22 6.96 6.48
N LEU A 72 -8.84 8.09 6.87
CA LEU A 72 -10.29 8.17 7.09
C LEU A 72 -11.08 8.01 5.78
N VAL A 73 -10.50 8.33 4.62
CA VAL A 73 -11.18 8.17 3.32
C VAL A 73 -11.48 6.70 3.02
N PHE A 74 -10.57 5.80 3.41
CA PHE A 74 -10.65 4.39 3.06
C PHE A 74 -11.86 3.63 3.60
N PRO A 75 -12.28 3.74 4.88
CA PRO A 75 -13.50 3.10 5.34
C PRO A 75 -14.73 3.58 4.57
N PHE A 76 -14.86 4.88 4.26
CA PHE A 76 -15.99 5.38 3.45
C PHE A 76 -15.94 4.87 2.01
N ALA A 77 -14.78 4.93 1.37
CA ALA A 77 -14.63 4.45 0.00
C ALA A 77 -14.80 2.92 -0.10
N PHE A 78 -14.42 2.18 0.94
CA PHE A 78 -14.69 0.76 1.07
C PHE A 78 -16.20 0.49 1.16
N LEU A 79 -16.97 1.26 1.93
CA LEU A 79 -18.43 1.11 1.99
C LEU A 79 -19.11 1.37 0.64
N VAL A 80 -18.58 2.31 -0.16
CA VAL A 80 -19.06 2.52 -1.53
C VAL A 80 -18.73 1.32 -2.41
N PHE A 81 -17.49 0.81 -2.34
CA PHE A 81 -17.07 -0.41 -3.03
C PHE A 81 -17.91 -1.64 -2.63
N ALA A 82 -18.23 -1.78 -1.35
CA ALA A 82 -19.00 -2.90 -0.78
C ALA A 82 -20.45 -2.97 -1.27
N ARG A 83 -20.94 -1.98 -2.02
CA ARG A 83 -22.22 -2.09 -2.73
C ARG A 83 -22.14 -3.05 -3.92
N GLY A 84 -20.94 -3.25 -4.45
CA GLY A 84 -20.65 -4.06 -5.62
C GLY A 84 -20.09 -5.44 -5.29
N LEU A 85 -20.50 -6.08 -4.18
CA LEU A 85 -19.98 -7.40 -3.81
C LEU A 85 -20.35 -8.52 -4.79
N SER A 86 -21.22 -8.27 -5.77
CA SER A 86 -21.54 -9.20 -6.85
C SER A 86 -20.35 -9.60 -7.71
N VAL A 87 -19.23 -8.85 -7.65
CA VAL A 87 -17.97 -9.23 -8.32
C VAL A 87 -17.30 -10.45 -7.69
N TYR A 88 -17.65 -10.79 -6.46
CA TYR A 88 -17.08 -11.94 -5.76
C TYR A 88 -17.94 -13.18 -6.02
N ALA A 89 -17.32 -14.27 -6.50
CA ALA A 89 -18.02 -15.52 -6.77
C ALA A 89 -18.73 -16.10 -5.52
N TRP A 90 -18.11 -15.97 -4.34
CA TRP A 90 -18.68 -16.40 -3.07
C TRP A 90 -19.94 -15.64 -2.65
N ALA A 91 -20.24 -14.48 -3.25
CA ALA A 91 -21.46 -13.74 -2.92
C ALA A 91 -22.74 -14.51 -3.30
N GLN A 92 -22.66 -15.45 -4.25
CA GLN A 92 -23.76 -16.33 -4.61
C GLN A 92 -23.96 -17.49 -3.62
N GLN A 93 -22.92 -17.83 -2.86
CA GLN A 93 -22.92 -18.92 -1.87
C GLN A 93 -22.21 -18.46 -0.58
N PRO A 94 -22.84 -17.54 0.18
CA PRO A 94 -22.21 -16.95 1.34
C PRO A 94 -22.00 -18.01 2.44
N SER A 95 -20.83 -18.00 3.06
CA SER A 95 -20.49 -18.94 4.14
C SER A 95 -19.62 -18.26 5.19
N GLY A 96 -19.91 -18.53 6.47
CA GLY A 96 -19.12 -18.11 7.64
C GLY A 96 -18.38 -16.77 7.49
N TRP A 97 -17.07 -16.86 7.19
CA TRP A 97 -16.13 -15.75 7.03
C TRP A 97 -16.46 -14.76 5.88
N LEU A 98 -17.07 -15.27 4.80
CA LEU A 98 -17.44 -14.56 3.57
C LEU A 98 -18.95 -14.29 3.51
N SER A 99 -19.62 -14.17 4.66
CA SER A 99 -20.99 -13.63 4.68
C SER A 99 -20.95 -12.12 4.42
N PRO A 100 -21.80 -11.55 3.54
CA PRO A 100 -21.70 -10.14 3.15
C PRO A 100 -21.71 -9.16 4.32
N GLY A 101 -22.59 -9.36 5.31
CA GLY A 101 -22.65 -8.49 6.50
C GLY A 101 -21.38 -8.53 7.34
N PHE A 102 -20.85 -9.73 7.60
CA PHE A 102 -19.62 -9.88 8.39
C PHE A 102 -18.38 -9.37 7.63
N PHE A 103 -18.30 -9.66 6.33
CA PHE A 103 -17.24 -9.15 5.44
C PHE A 103 -17.16 -7.62 5.50
N VAL A 104 -18.30 -6.95 5.31
CA VAL A 104 -18.34 -5.47 5.30
C VAL A 104 -18.05 -4.91 6.68
N ALA A 105 -18.68 -5.44 7.73
CA ALA A 105 -18.47 -4.97 9.09
C ALA A 105 -17.01 -5.11 9.54
N ARG A 106 -16.38 -6.28 9.31
CA ARG A 106 -14.98 -6.55 9.66
C ARG A 106 -14.04 -5.57 8.97
N ASN A 107 -14.15 -5.44 7.65
CA ASN A 107 -13.25 -4.58 6.87
C ASN A 107 -13.41 -3.10 7.20
N ALA A 108 -14.65 -2.61 7.32
CA ALA A 108 -14.90 -1.23 7.70
C ALA A 108 -14.39 -0.93 9.12
N ALA A 109 -14.65 -1.81 10.09
CA ALA A 109 -14.17 -1.66 11.46
C ALA A 109 -12.64 -1.67 11.53
N LEU A 110 -11.98 -2.54 10.76
CA LEU A 110 -10.52 -2.62 10.74
C LEU A 110 -9.88 -1.38 10.12
N LEU A 111 -10.42 -0.87 9.01
CA LEU A 111 -9.95 0.39 8.40
C LEU A 111 -10.15 1.58 9.34
N LEU A 112 -11.28 1.64 10.06
CA LEU A 112 -11.54 2.67 11.07
C LEU A 112 -10.58 2.55 12.26
N ALA A 113 -10.29 1.33 12.72
CA ALA A 113 -9.33 1.08 13.80
C ALA A 113 -7.93 1.54 13.41
N VAL A 114 -7.47 1.23 12.19
CA VAL A 114 -6.18 1.70 11.68
C VAL A 114 -6.13 3.22 11.63
N TRP A 115 -7.15 3.88 11.10
CA TRP A 115 -7.21 5.35 11.09
C TRP A 115 -7.17 5.93 12.50
N PHE A 116 -7.97 5.39 13.42
CA PHE A 116 -8.06 5.88 14.79
C PHE A 116 -6.72 5.72 15.53
N LEU A 117 -6.06 4.57 15.39
CA LEU A 117 -4.73 4.35 15.97
C LEU A 117 -3.67 5.25 15.32
N ALA A 118 -3.71 5.49 14.01
CA ALA A 118 -2.82 6.45 13.36
C ALA A 118 -3.01 7.87 13.91
N LEU A 119 -4.26 8.28 14.16
CA LEU A 119 -4.59 9.56 14.77
C LEU A 119 -4.04 9.67 16.20
N LEU A 120 -4.26 8.66 17.04
CA LEU A 120 -3.75 8.63 18.41
C LEU A 120 -2.21 8.65 18.43
N TYR A 121 -1.57 7.85 17.57
CA TYR A 121 -0.12 7.80 17.44
C TYR A 121 0.45 9.15 16.98
N ALA A 122 -0.12 9.76 15.94
CA ALA A 122 0.30 11.07 15.45
C ALA A 122 0.18 12.16 16.53
N ARG A 123 -0.91 12.15 17.31
CA ARG A 123 -1.09 13.07 18.46
C ARG A 123 -0.08 12.82 19.57
N SER A 124 0.24 11.56 19.86
CA SER A 124 1.24 11.18 20.85
C SER A 124 2.64 11.63 20.46
N VAL A 125 3.00 11.54 19.17
CA VAL A 125 4.26 12.07 18.64
C VAL A 125 4.30 13.59 18.74
N ALA A 126 3.21 14.29 18.39
CA ALA A 126 3.16 15.76 18.44
C ALA A 126 3.21 16.32 19.87
N GLY A 127 2.63 15.60 20.83
CA GLY A 127 2.64 15.98 22.26
C GLY A 127 3.80 15.37 23.06
N ASP A 128 4.74 14.68 22.41
CA ASP A 128 5.86 13.96 23.02
C ASP A 128 5.47 13.13 24.26
N THR A 129 4.39 12.36 24.14
CA THR A 129 3.81 11.66 25.29
C THR A 129 4.51 10.30 25.52
N PRO A 130 4.58 9.80 26.78
CA PRO A 130 5.21 8.51 27.08
C PRO A 130 4.49 7.31 26.44
N ARG A 131 3.26 7.51 25.96
CA ARG A 131 2.46 6.48 25.26
C ARG A 131 2.93 6.23 23.83
N ARG A 132 3.88 7.00 23.31
CA ARG A 132 4.35 6.93 21.92
C ARG A 132 4.77 5.52 21.51
N SER A 133 5.65 4.87 22.26
CA SER A 133 6.14 3.52 21.92
C SER A 133 5.04 2.47 21.95
N PHE A 134 4.12 2.57 22.92
CA PHE A 134 2.97 1.67 23.02
C PHE A 134 2.03 1.84 21.82
N LEU A 135 1.69 3.08 21.46
CA LEU A 135 0.83 3.37 20.32
C LEU A 135 1.48 3.00 18.98
N ALA A 136 2.80 3.17 18.85
CA ALA A 136 3.55 2.71 17.68
C ALA A 136 3.49 1.17 17.55
N GLY A 137 3.69 0.45 18.66
CA GLY A 137 3.59 -1.01 18.70
C GLY A 137 2.18 -1.51 18.36
N LEU A 138 1.17 -0.91 18.97
CA LEU A 138 -0.24 -1.24 18.71
C LEU A 138 -0.63 -0.93 17.26
N TYR A 139 -0.19 0.20 16.71
CA TYR A 139 -0.42 0.54 15.31
C TYR A 139 0.23 -0.49 14.38
N ALA A 140 1.50 -0.85 14.62
CA ALA A 140 2.21 -1.83 13.80
C ALA A 140 1.50 -3.20 13.78
N LEU A 141 1.01 -3.66 14.93
CA LEU A 141 0.25 -4.91 15.03
C LEU A 141 -1.06 -4.85 14.22
N VAL A 142 -1.86 -3.79 14.40
CA VAL A 142 -3.14 -3.63 13.72
C VAL A 142 -2.95 -3.38 12.22
N PHE A 143 -1.86 -2.73 11.81
CA PHE A 143 -1.45 -2.59 10.42
C PHE A 143 -1.20 -3.94 9.76
N VAL A 144 -0.42 -4.82 10.38
CA VAL A 144 -0.14 -6.18 9.85
C VAL A 144 -1.45 -6.96 9.67
N PHE A 145 -2.34 -6.91 10.66
CA PHE A 145 -3.65 -7.53 10.56
C PHE A 145 -4.51 -6.90 9.45
N SER A 146 -4.55 -5.56 9.34
CA SER A 146 -5.28 -4.86 8.28
C SER A 146 -4.84 -5.27 6.89
N GLN A 147 -3.54 -5.31 6.62
CA GLN A 147 -3.03 -5.68 5.30
C GLN A 147 -3.24 -7.16 5.00
N THR A 148 -3.13 -8.03 6.00
CA THR A 148 -3.43 -9.45 5.88
C THR A 148 -4.90 -9.69 5.51
N ILE A 149 -5.83 -9.03 6.22
CA ILE A 149 -7.26 -9.11 5.93
C ILE A 149 -7.57 -8.54 4.55
N ILE A 150 -6.98 -7.40 4.15
CA ILE A 150 -7.14 -6.86 2.79
C ILE A 150 -6.66 -7.86 1.74
N ALA A 151 -5.52 -8.51 1.94
CA ALA A 151 -5.03 -9.52 1.00
C ALA A 151 -6.03 -10.67 0.81
N PHE A 152 -6.51 -11.23 1.91
CA PHE A 152 -7.42 -12.37 1.89
C PHE A 152 -8.81 -11.99 1.39
N ASP A 153 -9.38 -10.91 1.91
CA ASP A 153 -10.75 -10.53 1.63
C ASP A 153 -10.89 -9.84 0.29
N TRP A 154 -9.99 -8.91 -0.07
CA TRP A 154 -10.20 -8.06 -1.23
C TRP A 154 -9.62 -8.62 -2.51
N VAL A 155 -8.64 -9.52 -2.39
CA VAL A 155 -7.92 -10.05 -3.56
C VAL A 155 -8.03 -11.56 -3.63
N MET A 156 -7.59 -12.31 -2.61
CA MET A 156 -7.62 -13.77 -2.64
C MET A 156 -9.05 -14.31 -2.81
N SER A 157 -10.03 -13.72 -2.10
CA SER A 157 -11.42 -14.18 -2.17
C SER A 157 -12.11 -13.90 -3.51
N LEU A 158 -11.56 -13.02 -4.37
CA LEU A 158 -12.08 -12.83 -5.74
C LEU A 158 -12.00 -14.13 -6.54
N GLU A 159 -11.02 -14.98 -6.24
CA GLU A 159 -10.76 -16.24 -6.92
C GLU A 159 -11.03 -17.45 -6.03
N TYR A 160 -11.96 -17.34 -5.08
CA TYR A 160 -12.38 -18.48 -4.28
C TYR A 160 -12.72 -19.69 -5.18
N PRO A 161 -12.16 -20.90 -4.93
CA PRO A 161 -11.53 -21.36 -3.70
C PRO A 161 -9.99 -21.27 -3.63
N TRP A 162 -9.32 -20.52 -4.51
CA TRP A 162 -7.85 -20.38 -4.45
C TRP A 162 -7.39 -19.77 -3.12
N VAL A 163 -6.33 -20.34 -2.54
CA VAL A 163 -5.77 -19.90 -1.26
C VAL A 163 -4.25 -19.91 -1.28
N SER A 164 -3.65 -18.97 -0.55
CA SER A 164 -2.21 -18.95 -0.27
C SER A 164 -1.96 -18.34 1.11
N THR A 165 -1.30 -19.10 1.98
CA THR A 165 -0.99 -18.68 3.35
C THR A 165 0.02 -17.53 3.40
N LEU A 166 0.93 -17.47 2.43
CA LEU A 166 1.94 -16.41 2.32
C LEU A 166 1.33 -15.07 1.86
N PHE A 167 0.14 -15.08 1.25
CA PHE A 167 -0.45 -13.93 0.58
C PHE A 167 -0.70 -12.74 1.51
N GLY A 168 -1.11 -13.00 2.76
CA GLY A 168 -1.23 -11.95 3.77
C GLY A 168 0.12 -11.30 4.12
N GLY A 169 1.16 -12.13 4.23
CA GLY A 169 2.54 -11.71 4.44
C GLY A 169 3.07 -10.83 3.32
N TYR A 170 2.70 -11.19 2.09
CA TYR A 170 3.05 -10.47 0.87
C TYR A 170 2.55 -9.02 0.91
N PHE A 171 1.27 -8.82 1.24
CA PHE A 171 0.64 -7.50 1.21
C PHE A 171 1.17 -6.54 2.28
N PHE A 172 1.38 -7.01 3.52
CA PHE A 172 1.86 -6.09 4.57
C PHE A 172 3.32 -5.68 4.36
N VAL A 173 4.16 -6.58 3.84
CA VAL A 173 5.55 -6.25 3.48
C VAL A 173 5.58 -5.24 2.34
N GLU A 174 4.73 -5.40 1.32
CA GLU A 174 4.61 -4.44 0.23
C GLU A 174 4.07 -3.08 0.68
N ALA A 175 3.09 -3.07 1.58
CA ALA A 175 2.63 -1.82 2.16
C ALA A 175 3.76 -1.13 2.93
N LEU A 176 4.58 -1.87 3.68
CA LEU A 176 5.76 -1.30 4.33
C LEU A 176 6.80 -0.83 3.30
N TYR A 177 6.98 -1.55 2.19
CA TYR A 177 7.86 -1.14 1.08
C TYR A 177 7.38 0.18 0.43
N ALA A 178 6.06 0.33 0.23
CA ALA A 178 5.46 1.58 -0.21
C ALA A 178 5.72 2.71 0.81
N GLY A 179 5.66 2.41 2.11
CA GLY A 179 6.06 3.34 3.17
C GLY A 179 7.52 3.80 3.05
N VAL A 180 8.43 2.87 2.76
CA VAL A 180 9.86 3.17 2.49
C VAL A 180 10.03 4.04 1.26
N ALA A 181 9.26 3.80 0.19
CA ALA A 181 9.25 4.67 -0.98
C ALA A 181 8.76 6.10 -0.65
N VAL A 182 7.73 6.25 0.19
CA VAL A 182 7.29 7.58 0.66
C VAL A 182 8.37 8.26 1.50
N ALA A 183 9.07 7.53 2.37
CA ALA A 183 10.20 8.06 3.14
C ALA A 183 11.34 8.51 2.21
N ALA A 184 11.69 7.72 1.20
CA ALA A 184 12.71 8.04 0.21
C ALA A 184 12.36 9.29 -0.62
N LEU A 185 11.10 9.43 -1.05
CA LEU A 185 10.61 10.65 -1.72
C LEU A 185 10.70 11.87 -0.82
N THR A 186 10.38 11.69 0.46
CA THR A 186 10.45 12.76 1.47
C THR A 186 11.89 13.19 1.70
N ALA A 187 12.80 12.24 1.93
CA ALA A 187 14.22 12.49 2.12
C ALA A 187 14.82 13.20 0.90
N ALA A 188 14.58 12.67 -0.31
CA ALA A 188 15.06 13.28 -1.55
C ALA A 188 14.57 14.73 -1.73
N ARG A 189 13.31 15.00 -1.41
CA ARG A 189 12.73 16.35 -1.48
C ARG A 189 13.35 17.29 -0.44
N GLN A 190 13.57 16.84 0.80
CA GLN A 190 14.19 17.64 1.85
C GLN A 190 15.66 17.96 1.53
N THR A 191 16.43 16.97 1.05
CA THR A 191 17.83 17.15 0.63
C THR A 191 17.95 18.15 -0.52
N ARG A 192 17.08 18.09 -1.54
CA ARG A 192 17.08 19.06 -2.65
C ARG A 192 16.79 20.50 -2.23
N ARG A 193 15.99 20.70 -1.18
CA ARG A 193 15.60 22.03 -0.68
C ARG A 193 16.63 22.64 0.27
N GLY A 194 17.74 21.94 0.57
CA GLY A 194 18.72 22.39 1.57
C GLY A 194 18.16 22.48 2.99
N ARG A 195 16.97 21.91 3.25
CA ARG A 195 16.25 22.02 4.53
C ARG A 195 16.76 21.02 5.57
N GLY A 196 18.07 20.99 5.81
CA GLY A 196 18.68 20.13 6.83
C GLY A 196 18.28 18.66 6.72
N GLY A 197 17.87 18.21 5.53
CA GLY A 197 17.54 16.81 5.27
C GLY A 197 18.82 16.03 5.42
N ASP A 198 18.97 15.35 6.55
CA ASP A 198 20.17 14.62 6.90
C ASP A 198 20.54 13.72 5.71
N ARG A 199 21.75 13.92 5.16
CA ARG A 199 22.25 13.08 4.07
C ARG A 199 22.25 11.60 4.50
N ALA A 200 22.35 11.35 5.81
CA ALA A 200 22.13 10.03 6.39
C ALA A 200 20.71 9.51 6.15
N ALA A 201 19.66 10.32 6.39
CA ALA A 201 18.27 9.91 6.15
C ALA A 201 18.00 9.54 4.68
N LEU A 202 18.63 10.24 3.72
CA LEU A 202 18.56 9.86 2.30
C LEU A 202 19.23 8.51 2.04
N LEU A 203 20.44 8.32 2.56
CA LEU A 203 21.22 7.10 2.39
C LEU A 203 20.54 5.89 3.05
N ASP A 204 19.96 6.08 4.23
CA ASP A 204 19.26 5.02 4.97
C ASP A 204 17.95 4.65 4.29
N ALA A 205 17.17 5.63 3.82
CA ALA A 205 15.97 5.37 3.04
C ALA A 205 16.30 4.63 1.71
N ALA A 206 17.38 5.00 1.03
CA ALA A 206 17.84 4.31 -0.17
C ALA A 206 18.36 2.89 0.12
N THR A 207 18.96 2.68 1.30
CA THR A 207 19.41 1.36 1.75
C THR A 207 18.24 0.46 2.09
N LEU A 208 17.17 1.00 2.69
CA LEU A 208 15.93 0.26 2.88
C LEU A 208 15.23 -0.03 1.57
N LEU A 209 15.17 0.90 0.60
CA LEU A 209 14.61 0.61 -0.73
C LEU A 209 15.30 -0.58 -1.39
N PHE A 210 16.64 -0.63 -1.28
CA PHE A 210 17.44 -1.76 -1.73
C PHE A 210 17.11 -3.04 -0.95
N GLY A 211 17.11 -3.00 0.39
CA GLY A 211 16.84 -4.18 1.21
C GLY A 211 15.44 -4.77 0.99
N PHE A 212 14.42 -3.91 0.89
CA PHE A 212 13.05 -4.34 0.60
C PHE A 212 12.89 -4.93 -0.81
N SER A 213 13.72 -4.53 -1.78
CA SER A 213 13.70 -5.16 -3.11
C SER A 213 14.10 -6.65 -3.05
N LEU A 214 15.09 -6.99 -2.20
CA LEU A 214 15.46 -8.39 -1.95
C LEU A 214 14.37 -9.12 -1.16
N LEU A 215 13.80 -8.47 -0.14
CA LEU A 215 12.75 -9.06 0.67
C LEU A 215 11.52 -9.42 -0.18
N TRP A 216 11.08 -8.48 -1.03
CA TRP A 216 9.98 -8.72 -1.97
C TRP A 216 10.31 -9.85 -2.94
N ALA A 217 11.51 -9.85 -3.53
CA ALA A 217 11.94 -10.93 -4.44
C ALA A 217 11.94 -12.30 -3.75
N GLY A 218 12.37 -12.35 -2.49
CA GLY A 218 12.32 -13.55 -1.66
C GLY A 218 10.90 -14.06 -1.43
N GLN A 219 9.95 -13.17 -1.14
CA GLN A 219 8.54 -13.55 -0.99
C GLN A 219 7.91 -13.99 -2.32
N PHE A 220 8.18 -13.27 -3.42
CA PHE A 220 7.74 -13.64 -4.76
C PHE A 220 8.21 -15.04 -5.10
N PHE A 221 9.51 -15.31 -4.91
CA PHE A 221 10.09 -16.61 -5.18
C PHE A 221 9.55 -17.70 -4.26
N ALA A 222 9.37 -17.42 -2.97
CA ALA A 222 8.81 -18.38 -2.02
C ALA A 222 7.37 -18.79 -2.40
N GLN A 223 6.53 -17.85 -2.85
CA GLN A 223 5.18 -18.17 -3.33
C GLN A 223 5.23 -18.93 -4.65
N TYR A 224 5.99 -18.43 -5.62
CA TYR A 224 6.10 -19.00 -6.96
C TYR A 224 6.62 -20.44 -6.91
N LEU A 225 7.72 -20.68 -6.19
CA LEU A 225 8.39 -21.98 -6.13
C LEU A 225 7.47 -23.06 -5.56
N VAL A 226 6.74 -22.76 -4.48
CA VAL A 226 5.84 -23.74 -3.84
C VAL A 226 4.70 -24.13 -4.78
N ILE A 227 4.03 -23.15 -5.40
CA ILE A 227 2.92 -23.42 -6.34
C ILE A 227 3.43 -24.17 -7.58
N TRP A 228 4.54 -23.70 -8.15
CA TRP A 228 5.13 -24.31 -9.35
C TRP A 228 5.62 -25.74 -9.09
N TYR A 229 6.30 -25.98 -7.96
CA TYR A 229 6.82 -27.29 -7.61
C TYR A 229 5.72 -28.28 -7.23
N GLY A 230 4.72 -27.83 -6.46
CA GLY A 230 3.57 -28.66 -6.09
C GLY A 230 2.68 -29.02 -7.29
N ASN A 231 2.64 -28.15 -8.29
CA ASN A 231 1.94 -28.31 -9.57
C ASN A 231 0.46 -28.78 -9.44
N LEU A 232 -0.24 -28.37 -8.37
CA LEU A 232 -1.64 -28.73 -8.16
C LEU A 232 -2.53 -27.94 -9.14
N PRO A 233 -3.45 -28.59 -9.89
CA PRO A 233 -4.21 -27.93 -10.97
C PRO A 233 -4.95 -26.66 -10.53
N HIS A 234 -5.54 -26.67 -9.33
CA HIS A 234 -6.30 -25.55 -8.79
C HIS A 234 -5.44 -24.40 -8.27
N GLU A 235 -4.15 -24.63 -7.96
CA GLU A 235 -3.23 -23.58 -7.49
C GLU A 235 -2.41 -22.99 -8.63
N VAL A 236 -1.95 -23.83 -9.56
CA VAL A 236 -1.10 -23.43 -10.69
C VAL A 236 -1.83 -22.54 -11.68
N ASP A 237 -3.14 -22.74 -11.84
CA ASP A 237 -3.97 -21.91 -12.72
C ASP A 237 -3.88 -20.41 -12.36
N PHE A 238 -3.71 -20.06 -11.08
CA PHE A 238 -3.44 -18.69 -10.65
C PHE A 238 -2.17 -18.11 -11.30
N LEU A 239 -1.10 -18.91 -11.41
CA LEU A 239 0.15 -18.52 -12.06
C LEU A 239 -0.01 -18.49 -13.59
N LEU A 240 -0.67 -19.49 -14.18
CA LEU A 240 -0.84 -19.58 -15.64
C LEU A 240 -1.61 -18.40 -16.21
N ARG A 241 -2.69 -17.96 -15.55
CA ARG A 241 -3.46 -16.79 -15.97
C ARG A 241 -2.67 -15.47 -15.93
N ARG A 242 -1.53 -15.43 -15.23
CA ARG A 242 -0.71 -14.21 -15.04
C ARG A 242 0.64 -14.26 -15.76
N LEU A 243 1.23 -15.44 -15.84
CA LEU A 243 2.58 -15.68 -16.36
C LEU A 243 2.59 -16.44 -17.68
N GLY A 244 1.46 -17.05 -18.08
CA GLY A 244 1.36 -17.90 -19.27
C GLY A 244 1.48 -17.11 -20.57
N GLU A 245 0.61 -16.12 -20.78
CA GLU A 245 0.48 -15.42 -22.06
C GLU A 245 0.59 -13.89 -21.96
N ALA A 246 0.85 -13.25 -23.10
CA ALA A 246 0.80 -11.80 -23.21
C ALA A 246 -0.68 -11.32 -23.28
N PRO A 247 -1.04 -10.15 -22.74
CA PRO A 247 -0.14 -9.10 -22.24
C PRO A 247 0.29 -9.24 -20.77
N LEU A 248 -0.35 -10.10 -19.98
CA LEU A 248 -0.11 -10.18 -18.53
C LEU A 248 1.31 -10.65 -18.19
N ARG A 249 1.87 -11.59 -18.96
CA ARG A 249 3.27 -12.00 -18.81
C ARG A 249 4.25 -10.84 -18.91
N ARG A 250 4.01 -9.90 -19.85
CA ARG A 250 4.85 -8.70 -19.99
C ARG A 250 4.73 -7.78 -18.77
N MET A 251 3.51 -7.61 -18.26
CA MET A 251 3.28 -6.84 -17.04
C MET A 251 3.94 -7.47 -15.81
N ALA A 252 3.88 -8.80 -15.67
CA ALA A 252 4.58 -9.52 -14.61
C ALA A 252 6.11 -9.34 -14.68
N THR A 253 6.69 -9.35 -15.89
CA THR A 253 8.11 -9.02 -16.07
C THR A 253 8.44 -7.59 -15.65
N LEU A 254 7.56 -6.62 -15.94
CA LEU A 254 7.73 -5.23 -15.50
C LEU A 254 7.60 -5.09 -13.97
N VAL A 255 6.72 -5.85 -13.33
CA VAL A 255 6.60 -5.92 -11.87
C VAL A 255 7.92 -6.42 -11.26
N LEU A 256 8.42 -7.57 -11.75
CA LEU A 256 9.69 -8.14 -11.30
C LEU A 256 10.87 -7.18 -11.54
N ALA A 257 10.87 -6.45 -12.67
CA ALA A 257 11.86 -5.44 -12.94
C ALA A 257 11.75 -4.25 -11.97
N GLY A 258 10.56 -3.72 -11.73
CA GLY A 258 10.32 -2.52 -10.92
C GLY A 258 10.47 -2.74 -9.41
N LEU A 259 10.14 -3.93 -8.91
CA LEU A 259 10.18 -4.24 -7.48
C LEU A 259 11.46 -4.92 -7.03
N PHE A 260 12.18 -5.56 -7.96
CA PHE A 260 13.46 -6.23 -7.66
C PHE A 260 14.61 -5.70 -8.50
N PHE A 261 14.69 -6.03 -9.78
CA PHE A 261 15.92 -5.87 -10.56
C PHE A 261 16.40 -4.41 -10.66
N ILE A 262 15.51 -3.47 -10.97
CA ILE A 262 15.87 -2.06 -11.15
C ILE A 262 16.33 -1.44 -9.82
N PRO A 263 15.56 -1.51 -8.71
CA PRO A 263 16.04 -1.04 -7.41
C PRO A 263 17.32 -1.74 -6.95
N PHE A 264 17.43 -3.05 -7.13
CA PHE A 264 18.59 -3.84 -6.73
C PHE A 264 19.88 -3.36 -7.42
N VAL A 265 19.87 -3.31 -8.75
CA VAL A 265 21.06 -2.96 -9.53
C VAL A 265 21.43 -1.50 -9.34
N LEU A 266 20.46 -0.58 -9.43
CA LEU A 266 20.75 0.85 -9.37
C LEU A 266 21.14 1.33 -7.97
N LEU A 267 20.57 0.74 -6.91
CA LEU A 267 20.92 1.10 -5.53
C LEU A 267 22.08 0.27 -4.97
N LEU A 268 22.74 -0.58 -5.77
CA LEU A 268 23.97 -1.26 -5.35
C LEU A 268 25.10 -0.25 -5.07
N SER A 269 25.22 0.77 -5.91
CA SER A 269 26.23 1.83 -5.78
C SER A 269 25.91 2.82 -4.66
N ARG A 270 26.91 3.12 -3.83
CA ARG A 270 26.82 4.18 -2.81
C ARG A 270 26.56 5.56 -3.43
N SER A 271 27.14 5.85 -4.59
CA SER A 271 26.96 7.12 -5.30
C SER A 271 25.51 7.31 -5.76
N ALA A 272 24.87 6.23 -6.22
CA ALA A 272 23.46 6.23 -6.58
C ALA A 272 22.56 6.47 -5.36
N LYS A 273 22.82 5.78 -4.25
CA LYS A 273 22.11 5.98 -2.97
C LYS A 273 22.27 7.41 -2.41
N ALA A 274 23.36 8.10 -2.73
CA ALA A 274 23.60 9.48 -2.30
C ALA A 274 22.91 10.54 -3.18
N SER A 275 22.37 10.16 -4.35
CA SER A 275 21.75 11.10 -5.28
C SER A 275 20.25 11.23 -5.00
N PRO A 276 19.75 12.42 -4.61
CA PRO A 276 18.31 12.64 -4.41
C PRO A 276 17.48 12.38 -5.67
N ALA A 277 18.08 12.51 -6.86
CA ALA A 277 17.39 12.21 -8.12
C ALA A 277 17.22 10.72 -8.35
N VAL A 278 18.27 9.95 -8.13
CA VAL A 278 18.21 8.49 -8.27
C VAL A 278 17.28 7.90 -7.22
N VAL A 279 17.40 8.31 -5.96
CA VAL A 279 16.54 7.82 -4.87
C VAL A 279 15.06 8.13 -5.12
N ALA A 280 14.73 9.34 -5.56
CA ALA A 280 13.36 9.70 -5.91
C ALA A 280 12.84 8.87 -7.10
N ALA A 281 13.64 8.68 -8.14
CA ALA A 281 13.26 7.87 -9.30
C ALA A 281 13.01 6.41 -8.90
N MET A 282 13.86 5.83 -8.05
CA MET A 282 13.67 4.45 -7.57
C MET A 282 12.44 4.29 -6.70
N ALA A 283 12.14 5.26 -5.83
CA ALA A 283 10.90 5.24 -5.07
C ALA A 283 9.66 5.28 -5.98
N LEU A 284 9.68 6.07 -7.07
CA LEU A 284 8.58 6.09 -8.05
C LEU A 284 8.48 4.78 -8.84
N VAL A 285 9.60 4.17 -9.22
CA VAL A 285 9.64 2.86 -9.88
C VAL A 285 9.02 1.79 -8.98
N VAL A 286 9.37 1.77 -7.69
CA VAL A 286 8.78 0.84 -6.72
C VAL A 286 7.28 1.05 -6.59
N LEU A 287 6.81 2.29 -6.42
CA LEU A 287 5.38 2.59 -6.34
C LEU A 287 4.64 2.18 -7.63
N ALA A 288 5.23 2.41 -8.80
CA ALA A 288 4.66 1.97 -10.07
C ALA A 288 4.61 0.43 -10.18
N GLY A 289 5.65 -0.26 -9.69
CA GLY A 289 5.69 -1.72 -9.60
C GLY A 289 4.58 -2.29 -8.71
N ILE A 290 4.37 -1.71 -7.52
CA ILE A 290 3.30 -2.13 -6.60
C ILE A 290 1.94 -1.93 -7.27
N LEU A 291 1.73 -0.80 -7.96
CA LEU A 291 0.48 -0.58 -8.71
C LEU A 291 0.29 -1.62 -9.83
N ALA A 292 1.33 -1.87 -10.64
CA ALA A 292 1.28 -2.84 -11.72
C ALA A 292 0.96 -4.25 -11.20
N GLU A 293 1.47 -4.60 -10.02
CA GLU A 293 1.18 -5.89 -9.37
C GLU A 293 -0.26 -5.97 -8.84
N ARG A 294 -0.79 -4.90 -8.24
CA ARG A 294 -2.22 -4.86 -7.89
C ARG A 294 -3.09 -5.07 -9.12
N LEU A 295 -2.74 -4.47 -10.26
CA LEU A 295 -3.43 -4.70 -11.52
C LEU A 295 -3.26 -6.14 -12.02
N LEU A 296 -2.07 -6.74 -11.88
CA LEU A 296 -1.80 -8.14 -12.23
C LEU A 296 -2.67 -9.12 -11.42
N PHE A 297 -2.95 -8.81 -10.16
CA PHE A 297 -3.86 -9.61 -9.36
C PHE A 297 -5.32 -9.44 -9.77
N LEU A 298 -5.75 -8.25 -10.21
CA LEU A 298 -7.16 -7.97 -10.48
C LEU A 298 -7.61 -8.29 -11.93
N ILE A 299 -6.77 -8.01 -12.93
CA ILE A 299 -7.15 -8.10 -14.36
C ILE A 299 -7.66 -9.49 -14.78
N PRO A 300 -7.10 -10.63 -14.32
CA PRO A 300 -7.63 -11.95 -14.69
C PRO A 300 -9.06 -12.22 -14.22
N VAL A 301 -9.57 -11.45 -13.26
CA VAL A 301 -10.82 -11.73 -12.54
C VAL A 301 -11.84 -10.62 -12.72
N LEU A 302 -11.37 -9.38 -12.90
CA LEU A 302 -12.19 -8.19 -13.01
C LEU A 302 -11.94 -7.48 -14.33
N ALA A 303 -13.02 -7.25 -15.08
CA ALA A 303 -13.03 -6.29 -16.17
C ALA A 303 -12.96 -4.88 -15.59
N LEU A 304 -11.75 -4.33 -15.44
CA LEU A 304 -11.54 -3.03 -14.83
C LEU A 304 -12.13 -1.92 -15.72
N PRO A 305 -13.10 -1.11 -15.22
CA PRO A 305 -13.57 0.06 -15.94
C PRO A 305 -12.48 1.14 -15.89
N ALA A 306 -11.56 1.09 -16.87
CA ALA A 306 -10.31 1.85 -16.87
C ALA A 306 -10.48 3.36 -16.60
N PRO A 307 -11.48 4.08 -17.15
CA PRO A 307 -11.67 5.50 -16.85
C PRO A 307 -12.02 5.75 -15.37
N ALA A 308 -12.95 4.98 -14.82
CA ALA A 308 -13.38 5.15 -13.43
C ALA A 308 -12.27 4.77 -12.44
N ALA A 309 -11.57 3.68 -12.70
CA ALA A 309 -10.42 3.25 -11.91
C ALA A 309 -9.29 4.30 -11.93
N ALA A 310 -9.00 4.87 -13.11
CA ALA A 310 -7.99 5.92 -13.26
C ALA A 310 -8.41 7.21 -12.53
N LEU A 311 -9.67 7.64 -12.64
CA LEU A 311 -10.17 8.81 -11.93
C LEU A 311 -10.10 8.63 -10.41
N ALA A 312 -10.48 7.47 -9.89
CA ALA A 312 -10.40 7.16 -8.47
C ALA A 312 -8.94 7.17 -7.98
N PHE A 313 -8.03 6.58 -8.77
CA PHE A 313 -6.60 6.58 -8.49
C PHE A 313 -6.03 8.01 -8.46
N LEU A 314 -6.37 8.85 -9.43
CA LEU A 314 -5.91 10.23 -9.53
C LEU A 314 -6.49 11.11 -8.42
N ALA A 315 -7.76 10.92 -8.05
CA ALA A 315 -8.39 11.67 -6.96
C ALA A 315 -7.70 11.39 -5.61
N LEU A 316 -7.44 10.12 -5.30
CA LEU A 316 -6.68 9.75 -4.10
C LEU A 316 -5.23 10.22 -4.16
N GLY A 317 -4.60 10.16 -5.34
CA GLY A 317 -3.24 10.66 -5.53
C GLY A 317 -3.12 12.16 -5.36
N ALA A 318 -4.09 12.94 -5.84
CA ALA A 318 -4.16 14.37 -5.61
C ALA A 318 -4.34 14.70 -4.12
N ALA A 319 -5.22 13.97 -3.43
CA ALA A 319 -5.42 14.13 -1.99
C ALA A 319 -4.15 13.79 -1.19
N PHE A 320 -3.50 12.66 -1.51
CA PHE A 320 -2.23 12.25 -0.91
C PHE A 320 -1.14 13.30 -1.14
N ALA A 321 -0.94 13.74 -2.38
CA ALA A 321 0.06 14.74 -2.73
C ALA A 321 -0.23 16.09 -2.05
N GLY A 322 -1.50 16.49 -1.92
CA GLY A 322 -1.91 17.70 -1.22
C GLY A 322 -1.54 17.68 0.27
N VAL A 323 -1.85 16.57 0.95
CA VAL A 323 -1.51 16.38 2.37
C VAL A 323 0.01 16.28 2.58
N TRP A 324 0.69 15.47 1.78
CA TRP A 324 2.15 15.26 1.87
C TRP A 324 2.97 16.51 1.49
N ARG A 325 2.45 17.36 0.60
CA ARG A 325 3.11 18.64 0.28
C ARG A 325 2.93 19.68 1.37
N GLY A 326 1.80 19.66 2.08
CA GLY A 326 1.46 20.62 3.13
C GLY A 326 2.22 20.42 4.45
N SER A 327 2.86 19.28 4.65
CA SER A 327 3.60 18.96 5.88
C SER A 327 5.10 19.27 5.85
N ALA A 328 5.62 19.90 4.78
CA ALA A 328 7.05 20.11 4.53
C ALA A 328 7.39 21.51 4.01
#